data_AF-A0A5J5AR65-F1
#
_entry.id   AF-A0A5J5AR65-F1
#
_cell.length_a   1.000
_cell.length_b   1.000
_cell.length_c   1.000
_cell.angle_alpha   90.00
_cell.angle_beta   90.00
_cell.angle_gamma   90.00
#
_symmetry.space_group_name_H-M   'P 1'
#
loop_
_entity.id
_entity.type
_entity.pdbx_description
1 polymer ?
#
loop_
_entity_poly.entity_id
_entity_poly.type
_entity_poly.pdbx_seq_one_letter_code
_entity_poly.pdbx_strand_id
1 'polypeptide(L)'
;MVTLVVATTTDPASIGPASALLAMPGWHPGPSFQGITSFTNGEVRLLEHDKGIVEEDRLDERWEEVTGEVVDEIIFLSKHTAVSNRPALTVHPIGVPHLREGDVPPQGGKPGWAAPPSPRIAPWLKLLKKIAESHNLIPEFEVTLEATHHGPETNKPTMFVEIGSTEEYWRRQDAAQVIALLFWEGLGLGGGAAVGNWSSENDKKKVLLGLGGGHYVPRHMDIVMKGDVWVGHLLSGYSLPMEEPSQSEVGKNAVVGGTWRDSIRAAFEATKAAFPGGEILAHLDQKSFKSWQKNAITEFLGEQKIKIGKPVYAFNTFKEAIYEDPLLVLSNWNALDADRCDWYGIYCSTENEMLQFL
;
A
#
# COMPACT_ATOMS: atom_id res chain seq x y z
N MET A 1 17.06 0.82 -16.92
CA MET A 1 15.87 1.52 -16.39
C MET A 1 16.30 2.15 -15.07
N VAL A 2 15.59 3.15 -14.57
CA VAL A 2 15.99 3.87 -13.36
C VAL A 2 14.85 3.96 -12.35
N THR A 3 15.18 3.94 -11.06
CA THR A 3 14.26 4.31 -9.98
C THR A 3 14.47 5.78 -9.62
N LEU A 4 13.38 6.55 -9.61
CA LEU A 4 13.40 7.93 -9.16
C LEU A 4 13.04 7.99 -7.67
N VAL A 5 13.92 8.55 -6.84
CA VAL A 5 13.64 8.94 -5.46
C VAL A 5 13.41 10.45 -5.45
N VAL A 6 12.25 10.89 -5.00
CA VAL A 6 11.82 12.29 -5.17
C VAL A 6 11.66 12.94 -3.80
N ALA A 7 12.30 14.10 -3.65
CA ALA A 7 12.24 14.90 -2.45
C ALA A 7 11.99 16.38 -2.75
N THR A 8 11.36 17.08 -1.81
CA THR A 8 11.14 18.53 -1.89
C THR A 8 11.80 19.26 -0.73
N THR A 9 12.44 20.38 -1.04
CA THR A 9 13.06 21.29 -0.06
C THR A 9 12.03 22.01 0.82
N THR A 10 10.76 21.98 0.44
CA THR A 10 9.65 22.59 1.20
C THR A 10 9.10 21.70 2.33
N ASP A 11 9.56 20.44 2.40
CA ASP A 11 9.09 19.44 3.35
C ASP A 11 10.26 18.89 4.20
N PRO A 12 10.29 19.15 5.52
CA PRO A 12 11.37 18.66 6.38
C PRO A 12 11.46 17.13 6.45
N ALA A 13 10.33 16.41 6.36
CA ALA A 13 10.30 14.95 6.33
C ALA A 13 10.75 14.38 4.98
N SER A 14 10.88 15.23 3.96
CA SER A 14 11.38 14.88 2.64
C SER A 14 12.89 15.15 2.54
N ILE A 15 13.31 16.39 2.82
CA ILE A 15 14.70 16.82 2.64
C ILE A 15 15.65 16.21 3.67
N GLY A 16 15.17 15.92 4.89
CA GLY A 16 15.96 15.27 5.93
C GLY A 16 16.46 13.88 5.50
N PRO A 17 15.56 12.93 5.18
CA PRO A 17 15.94 11.63 4.64
C PRO A 17 16.76 11.72 3.35
N ALA A 18 16.40 12.61 2.43
CA ALA A 18 17.14 12.79 1.17
C ALA A 18 18.60 13.19 1.43
N SER A 19 18.82 14.17 2.31
CA SER A 19 20.16 14.62 2.72
C SER A 19 20.95 13.49 3.41
N ALA A 20 20.31 12.72 4.28
CA ALA A 20 20.93 11.59 4.95
C ALA A 20 21.30 10.45 3.98
N LEU A 21 20.47 10.22 2.95
CA LEU A 21 20.75 9.26 1.89
C LEU A 21 21.89 9.73 0.98
N LEU A 22 21.91 11.01 0.58
CA LEU A 22 23.00 11.61 -0.21
C LEU A 22 24.36 11.61 0.51
N ALA A 23 24.34 11.62 1.85
CA ALA A 23 25.56 11.51 2.66
C ALA A 23 26.18 10.09 2.63
N MET A 24 25.46 9.09 2.12
CA MET A 24 25.98 7.73 1.94
C MET A 24 26.88 7.64 0.69
N PRO A 25 27.75 6.61 0.56
CA PRO A 25 28.68 6.53 -0.57
C PRO A 25 27.99 6.35 -1.94
N GLY A 26 28.65 6.81 -3.01
CA GLY A 26 28.29 6.48 -4.40
C GLY A 26 27.45 7.52 -5.15
N TRP A 27 27.03 8.60 -4.48
CA TRP A 27 26.28 9.68 -5.13
C TRP A 27 27.18 10.65 -5.92
N HIS A 28 26.72 11.00 -7.12
CA HIS A 28 27.35 11.98 -8.00
C HIS A 28 26.30 12.95 -8.55
N PRO A 29 26.66 14.19 -8.95
CA PRO A 29 25.74 15.08 -9.64
C PRO A 29 25.11 14.40 -10.86
N GLY A 30 23.79 14.52 -11.01
CA GLY A 30 23.02 13.97 -12.11
C GLY A 30 22.75 14.99 -13.23
N PRO A 31 21.94 14.60 -14.24
CA PRO A 31 21.61 15.48 -15.37
C PRO A 31 20.76 16.68 -14.94
N SER A 32 20.93 17.81 -15.62
CA SER A 32 20.05 18.96 -15.45
C SER A 32 18.64 18.63 -15.93
N PHE A 33 17.64 18.78 -15.06
CA PHE A 33 16.25 18.45 -15.35
C PHE A 33 15.33 19.58 -14.86
N GLN A 34 14.79 20.41 -15.77
CA GLN A 34 13.75 21.41 -15.44
C GLN A 34 14.01 22.34 -14.21
N GLY A 35 15.27 22.59 -13.85
CA GLY A 35 15.62 23.35 -12.64
C GLY A 35 15.57 22.55 -11.33
N ILE A 36 15.23 21.26 -11.40
CA ILE A 36 15.31 20.27 -10.33
C ILE A 36 16.77 19.80 -10.24
N THR A 37 17.29 19.77 -9.02
CA THR A 37 18.63 19.21 -8.76
C THR A 37 18.53 17.69 -8.78
N SER A 38 19.44 17.01 -9.47
CA SER A 38 19.46 15.56 -9.53
C SER A 38 20.80 14.99 -9.11
N PHE A 39 20.77 13.77 -8.57
CA PHE A 39 21.92 12.98 -8.18
C PHE A 39 21.78 11.55 -8.69
N THR A 40 22.90 10.89 -8.93
CA THR A 40 22.95 9.53 -9.49
C THR A 40 23.74 8.60 -8.58
N ASN A 41 23.23 7.38 -8.41
CA ASN A 41 23.94 6.26 -7.79
C ASN A 41 23.45 4.95 -8.42
N GLY A 42 24.25 4.35 -9.31
CA GLY A 42 23.84 3.16 -10.07
C GLY A 42 22.58 3.43 -10.91
N GLU A 43 21.53 2.63 -10.70
CA GLU A 43 20.22 2.77 -11.36
C GLU A 43 19.25 3.70 -10.60
N VAL A 44 19.70 4.33 -9.51
CA VAL A 44 18.87 5.25 -8.71
C VAL A 44 19.18 6.70 -9.07
N ARG A 45 18.13 7.50 -9.18
CA ARG A 45 18.19 8.96 -9.35
C ARG A 45 17.49 9.61 -8.17
N LEU A 46 18.17 10.49 -7.44
CA LEU A 46 17.55 11.28 -6.40
C LEU A 46 17.28 12.68 -6.95
N LEU A 47 16.03 13.11 -6.91
CA LEU A 47 15.56 14.40 -7.44
C LEU A 47 15.14 15.31 -6.29
N GLU A 48 15.68 16.52 -6.24
CA GLU A 48 15.32 17.55 -5.28
C GLU A 48 14.70 18.76 -6.00
N HIS A 49 13.44 19.04 -5.68
CA HIS A 49 12.70 20.19 -6.19
C HIS A 49 12.23 21.12 -5.05
N ASP A 50 11.62 22.25 -5.39
CA ASP A 50 11.18 23.29 -4.46
C ASP A 50 9.67 23.55 -4.49
N LYS A 51 8.90 22.62 -5.07
CA LYS A 51 7.44 22.69 -5.18
C LYS A 51 6.75 21.66 -4.29
N GLY A 52 5.41 21.73 -4.21
CA GLY A 52 4.62 20.70 -3.55
C GLY A 52 4.84 19.33 -4.20
N ILE A 53 5.10 18.29 -3.41
CA ILE A 53 5.42 16.96 -3.94
C ILE A 53 4.26 16.34 -4.75
N VAL A 54 3.02 16.68 -4.38
CA VAL A 54 1.80 16.26 -5.09
C VAL A 54 1.55 17.02 -6.39
N GLU A 55 2.37 18.02 -6.71
CA GLU A 55 2.29 18.79 -7.96
C GLU A 55 3.20 18.20 -9.07
N GLU A 56 4.01 17.19 -8.75
CA GLU A 56 4.94 16.57 -9.71
C GLU A 56 4.25 15.53 -10.62
N ASP A 57 3.14 15.92 -11.25
CA ASP A 57 2.43 15.08 -12.21
C ASP A 57 3.35 14.68 -13.38
N ARG A 58 3.21 13.42 -13.80
CA ARG A 58 3.89 12.80 -14.95
C ARG A 58 5.40 13.00 -14.91
N LEU A 59 5.97 12.95 -13.70
CA LEU A 59 7.41 13.09 -13.48
C LEU A 59 8.22 12.03 -14.24
N ASP A 60 7.69 10.82 -14.34
CA ASP A 60 8.21 9.74 -15.18
C ASP A 60 8.36 10.17 -16.64
N GLU A 61 7.28 10.64 -17.27
CA GLU A 61 7.27 11.04 -18.67
C GLU A 61 8.21 12.23 -18.92
N ARG A 62 8.17 13.23 -18.04
CA ARG A 62 9.05 14.40 -18.13
C ARG A 62 10.53 14.00 -18.02
N TRP A 63 10.86 13.09 -17.10
CA TRP A 63 12.22 12.58 -16.94
C TRP A 63 12.69 11.82 -18.19
N GLU A 64 11.86 10.89 -18.68
CA GLU A 64 12.14 10.09 -19.88
C GLU A 64 12.36 10.99 -21.10
N GLU A 65 11.55 12.03 -21.28
CA GLU A 65 11.65 12.97 -22.41
C GLU A 65 12.97 13.76 -22.41
N VAL A 66 13.41 14.23 -21.23
CA VAL A 66 14.61 15.07 -21.12
C VAL A 66 15.90 14.24 -21.13
N THR A 67 15.89 13.07 -20.48
CA THR A 67 17.12 12.29 -20.23
C THR A 67 17.28 11.09 -21.15
N GLY A 68 16.20 10.58 -21.73
CA GLY A 68 16.16 9.30 -22.43
C GLY A 68 16.26 8.07 -21.52
N GLU A 69 16.32 8.24 -20.20
CA GLU A 69 16.37 7.13 -19.25
C GLU A 69 14.96 6.64 -18.93
N VAL A 70 14.65 5.40 -19.28
CA VAL A 70 13.37 4.75 -18.96
C VAL A 70 13.20 4.61 -17.45
N VAL A 71 12.10 5.13 -16.91
CA VAL A 71 11.75 5.05 -15.50
C VAL A 71 11.04 3.72 -15.22
N ASP A 72 11.51 3.01 -14.20
CA ASP A 72 10.91 1.75 -13.72
C ASP A 72 9.96 2.00 -12.55
N GLU A 73 10.31 2.93 -11.66
CA GLU A 73 9.62 3.17 -10.40
C GLU A 73 9.86 4.60 -9.91
N ILE A 74 8.90 5.16 -9.18
CA ILE A 74 9.04 6.44 -8.46
C ILE A 74 8.72 6.22 -6.97
N ILE A 75 9.58 6.72 -6.08
CA ILE A 75 9.36 6.66 -4.64
C ILE A 75 9.49 8.06 -4.07
N PHE A 76 8.40 8.55 -3.47
CA PHE A 76 8.33 9.89 -2.89
C PHE A 76 8.64 9.87 -1.40
N LEU A 77 9.49 10.81 -0.97
CA LEU A 77 9.74 11.11 0.44
C LEU A 77 8.84 12.28 0.85
N SER A 78 7.98 12.11 1.85
CA SER A 78 7.12 13.22 2.32
C SER A 78 6.79 13.18 3.80
N LYS A 79 6.14 14.23 4.29
CA LYS A 79 5.50 14.27 5.60
C LYS A 79 4.14 13.62 5.54
N HIS A 80 3.86 12.86 6.59
CA HIS A 80 2.51 12.52 6.98
C HIS A 80 1.97 13.57 7.97
N THR A 81 0.70 13.97 7.84
CA THR A 81 -0.02 14.77 8.84
C THR A 81 -1.21 14.01 9.39
N ALA A 82 -1.35 13.97 10.72
CA ALA A 82 -2.46 13.27 11.38
C ALA A 82 -2.99 14.07 12.57
N VAL A 83 -4.32 14.14 12.70
CA VAL A 83 -4.99 14.84 13.81
C VAL A 83 -4.63 14.23 15.18
N SER A 84 -4.27 12.94 15.22
CA SER A 84 -3.84 12.26 16.44
C SER A 84 -2.50 12.76 16.98
N ASN A 85 -1.70 13.46 16.14
CA ASN A 85 -0.32 13.84 16.39
C ASN A 85 0.60 12.68 16.80
N ARG A 86 0.19 11.43 16.59
CA ARG A 86 1.00 10.26 16.92
C ARG A 86 2.15 10.14 15.92
N PRO A 87 3.39 9.95 16.37
CA PRO A 87 4.51 9.72 15.46
C PRO A 87 4.33 8.41 14.69
N ALA A 88 4.57 8.46 13.39
CA ALA A 88 4.42 7.31 12.51
C ALA A 88 5.48 7.32 11.41
N LEU A 89 5.91 6.13 10.98
CA LEU A 89 6.67 5.94 9.75
C LEU A 89 5.78 5.11 8.82
N THR A 90 5.45 5.66 7.67
CA THR A 90 4.39 5.08 6.84
C THR A 90 4.85 4.82 5.41
N VAL A 91 4.17 3.88 4.77
CA VAL A 91 4.28 3.65 3.33
C VAL A 91 2.89 3.44 2.76
N HIS A 92 2.63 3.96 1.57
CA HIS A 92 1.33 3.75 0.93
C HIS A 92 1.34 3.91 -0.60
N PRO A 93 0.42 3.23 -1.29
CA PRO A 93 0.13 3.51 -2.70
C PRO A 93 -0.61 4.84 -2.87
N ILE A 94 -0.57 5.43 -4.06
CA ILE A 94 -1.20 6.73 -4.37
C ILE A 94 -2.35 6.64 -5.35
N GLY A 95 -3.25 7.63 -5.30
CA GLY A 95 -4.41 7.71 -6.19
C GLY A 95 -5.60 8.41 -5.56
N VAL A 96 -6.49 8.92 -6.40
CA VAL A 96 -7.79 9.50 -6.00
C VAL A 96 -8.95 8.82 -6.75
N PRO A 97 -9.08 7.47 -6.65
CA PRO A 97 -9.97 6.69 -7.49
C PRO A 97 -11.46 6.86 -7.16
N HIS A 98 -11.79 7.60 -6.10
CA HIS A 98 -13.16 7.86 -5.65
C HIS A 98 -13.76 9.14 -6.24
N LEU A 99 -12.93 10.02 -6.80
CA LEU A 99 -13.39 11.26 -7.40
C LEU A 99 -13.97 11.04 -8.80
N ARG A 100 -14.95 11.87 -9.17
CA ARG A 100 -15.62 11.87 -10.47
C ARG A 100 -14.86 12.77 -11.45
N GLU A 101 -15.02 12.50 -12.75
CA GLU A 101 -14.53 13.41 -13.78
C GLU A 101 -15.10 14.82 -13.55
N GLY A 102 -14.21 15.83 -13.55
CA GLY A 102 -14.55 17.22 -13.24
C GLY A 102 -14.33 17.63 -11.78
N ASP A 103 -14.15 16.68 -10.85
CA ASP A 103 -13.73 17.01 -9.48
C ASP A 103 -12.30 17.58 -9.48
N VAL A 104 -12.01 18.47 -8.54
CA VAL A 104 -10.65 19.00 -8.31
C VAL A 104 -10.06 18.30 -7.10
N PRO A 105 -9.05 17.43 -7.26
CA PRO A 105 -8.44 16.76 -6.12
C PRO A 105 -7.66 17.78 -5.27
N PRO A 106 -7.93 17.87 -3.96
CA PRO A 106 -7.32 18.88 -3.11
C PRO A 106 -5.82 18.64 -2.87
N GLN A 107 -5.33 17.43 -3.09
CA GLN A 107 -3.95 17.02 -2.83
C GLN A 107 -3.32 16.38 -4.08
N GLY A 108 -3.62 16.92 -5.26
CA GLY A 108 -3.03 16.48 -6.54
C GLY A 108 -3.57 15.16 -7.08
N GLY A 109 -3.06 14.77 -8.24
CA GLY A 109 -3.50 13.60 -9.00
C GLY A 109 -4.69 13.89 -9.89
N LYS A 110 -5.25 12.83 -10.48
CA LYS A 110 -6.36 12.90 -11.44
C LYS A 110 -7.60 12.17 -10.92
N PRO A 111 -8.82 12.73 -11.02
CA PRO A 111 -10.04 12.04 -10.61
C PRO A 111 -10.20 10.67 -11.26
N GLY A 112 -10.64 9.68 -10.47
CA GLY A 112 -10.88 8.31 -10.96
C GLY A 112 -9.61 7.53 -11.30
N TRP A 113 -8.42 8.02 -10.92
CA TRP A 113 -7.13 7.41 -11.22
C TRP A 113 -6.42 6.88 -9.96
N ALA A 114 -5.58 5.86 -10.17
CA ALA A 114 -4.63 5.33 -9.21
C ALA A 114 -3.34 4.92 -9.94
N ALA A 115 -2.17 5.19 -9.35
CA ALA A 115 -0.88 4.79 -9.90
C ALA A 115 -0.70 3.27 -9.77
N PRO A 116 0.02 2.58 -10.68
CA PRO A 116 0.49 1.24 -10.38
C PRO A 116 1.22 1.25 -9.01
N PRO A 117 0.82 0.42 -8.04
CA PRO A 117 1.44 0.43 -6.71
C PRO A 117 2.85 -0.15 -6.77
N SER A 118 3.81 0.44 -6.06
CA SER A 118 5.16 -0.13 -5.97
C SER A 118 5.10 -1.54 -5.34
N PRO A 119 5.74 -2.55 -5.96
CA PRO A 119 5.89 -3.87 -5.34
C PRO A 119 6.62 -3.82 -3.99
N ARG A 120 7.37 -2.76 -3.72
CA ARG A 120 8.15 -2.61 -2.50
C ARG A 120 7.31 -2.34 -1.26
N ILE A 121 6.04 -1.96 -1.36
CA ILE A 121 5.20 -1.55 -0.20
C ILE A 121 5.25 -2.58 0.94
N ALA A 122 4.94 -3.84 0.67
CA ALA A 122 4.91 -4.88 1.71
C ALA A 122 6.31 -5.25 2.24
N PRO A 123 7.30 -5.51 1.36
CA PRO A 123 8.67 -5.81 1.80
C PRO A 123 9.33 -4.65 2.56
N TRP A 124 9.13 -3.40 2.13
CA TRP A 124 9.71 -2.22 2.75
C TRP A 124 9.04 -1.86 4.05
N LEU A 125 7.74 -2.08 4.22
CA LEU A 125 7.10 -1.96 5.52
C LEU A 125 7.75 -2.89 6.57
N LYS A 126 8.02 -4.15 6.20
CA LYS A 126 8.68 -5.12 7.06
C LYS A 126 10.14 -4.72 7.35
N LEU A 127 10.85 -4.26 6.33
CA LEU A 127 12.23 -3.77 6.46
C LEU A 127 12.31 -2.53 7.34
N LEU A 128 11.43 -1.54 7.12
CA LEU A 128 11.31 -0.31 7.89
C LEU A 128 11.03 -0.62 9.36
N LYS A 129 10.12 -1.55 9.65
CA LYS A 129 9.87 -2.00 11.02
C LYS A 129 11.13 -2.55 11.68
N LYS A 130 11.84 -3.45 11.01
CA LYS A 130 13.09 -4.04 11.53
C LYS A 130 14.16 -2.97 11.80
N ILE A 131 14.34 -2.02 10.87
CA ILE A 131 15.31 -0.93 11.02
C ILE A 131 14.89 0.01 12.16
N ALA A 132 13.62 0.40 12.23
CA ALA A 132 13.09 1.25 13.28
C ALA A 132 13.26 0.61 14.67
N GLU A 133 13.05 -0.71 14.79
CA GLU A 133 13.32 -1.47 16.02
C GLU A 133 14.81 -1.43 16.41
N SER A 134 15.72 -1.71 15.46
CA SER A 134 17.16 -1.71 15.75
C SER A 134 17.73 -0.32 16.07
N HIS A 135 17.02 0.74 15.68
CA HIS A 135 17.36 2.14 15.96
C HIS A 135 16.57 2.74 17.12
N ASN A 136 15.83 1.93 17.90
CA ASN A 136 15.06 2.35 19.09
C ASN A 136 13.98 3.42 18.80
N LEU A 137 13.42 3.43 17.58
CA LEU A 137 12.26 4.29 17.28
C LEU A 137 10.94 3.66 17.73
N ILE A 138 10.90 2.36 18.00
CA ILE A 138 9.72 1.65 18.52
C ILE A 138 9.83 1.52 20.04
N PRO A 139 8.76 1.75 20.84
CA PRO A 139 7.36 1.90 20.43
C PRO A 139 6.89 3.35 20.20
N GLU A 140 7.81 4.31 20.14
CA GLU A 140 7.43 5.71 19.94
C GLU A 140 6.74 5.88 18.57
N PHE A 141 7.46 5.58 17.48
CA PHE A 141 6.91 5.59 16.13
C PHE A 141 6.10 4.32 15.85
N GLU A 142 4.89 4.51 15.35
CA GLU A 142 4.10 3.44 14.74
C GLU A 142 4.56 3.23 13.29
N VAL A 143 5.02 2.02 12.95
CA VAL A 143 5.31 1.65 11.55
C VAL A 143 4.06 1.03 10.93
N THR A 144 3.42 1.73 9.99
CA THR A 144 2.10 1.32 9.46
C THR A 144 1.90 1.64 7.98
N LEU A 145 0.91 0.97 7.38
CA LEU A 145 0.38 1.33 6.07
C LEU A 145 -0.61 2.50 6.18
N GLU A 146 -0.80 3.19 5.05
CA GLU A 146 -1.94 4.06 4.83
C GLU A 146 -2.75 3.61 3.61
N ALA A 147 -3.98 4.08 3.55
CA ALA A 147 -4.86 3.87 2.42
C ALA A 147 -4.34 4.58 1.16
N THR A 148 -4.81 4.14 -0.01
CA THR A 148 -4.60 4.84 -1.28
C THR A 148 -5.24 6.22 -1.23
N HIS A 149 -4.41 7.25 -1.35
CA HIS A 149 -4.86 8.64 -1.36
C HIS A 149 -3.87 9.55 -2.08
N HIS A 150 -4.37 10.73 -2.47
CA HIS A 150 -3.68 11.87 -3.11
C HIS A 150 -2.85 11.55 -4.37
N GLY A 151 -2.30 12.60 -4.98
CA GLY A 151 -1.41 12.50 -6.16
C GLY A 151 0.06 12.37 -5.78
N PRO A 152 1.00 12.64 -6.71
CA PRO A 152 0.79 13.14 -8.08
C PRO A 152 0.32 12.05 -9.07
N GLU A 153 -0.13 12.41 -10.27
CA GLU A 153 -0.43 11.49 -11.38
C GLU A 153 0.86 10.89 -11.96
N THR A 154 0.89 9.58 -12.17
CA THR A 154 2.01 8.86 -12.80
C THR A 154 1.56 7.54 -13.41
N ASN A 155 2.32 7.03 -14.38
CA ASN A 155 2.07 5.75 -15.06
C ASN A 155 3.04 4.64 -14.65
N LYS A 156 3.95 4.90 -13.68
CA LYS A 156 4.93 3.93 -13.18
C LYS A 156 4.58 3.43 -11.78
N PRO A 157 5.04 2.21 -11.40
CA PRO A 157 5.06 1.74 -10.02
C PRO A 157 5.49 2.83 -9.05
N THR A 158 4.63 3.12 -8.07
CA THR A 158 4.82 4.27 -7.18
C THR A 158 4.36 3.99 -5.75
N MET A 159 5.07 4.58 -4.78
CA MET A 159 4.64 4.68 -3.38
C MET A 159 5.19 5.95 -2.73
N PHE A 160 4.58 6.32 -1.61
CA PHE A 160 5.15 7.26 -0.66
C PHE A 160 5.80 6.52 0.50
N VAL A 161 6.87 7.11 1.02
CA VAL A 161 7.50 6.77 2.30
C VAL A 161 7.52 8.04 3.13
N GLU A 162 6.89 8.00 4.31
CA GLU A 162 6.65 9.22 5.07
C GLU A 162 7.09 9.15 6.53
N ILE A 163 7.38 10.34 7.07
CA ILE A 163 7.56 10.58 8.50
C ILE A 163 6.39 11.42 8.99
N GLY A 164 5.73 10.98 10.04
CA GLY A 164 4.61 11.64 10.67
C GLY A 164 4.78 11.87 12.17
N SER A 165 3.93 12.66 12.79
CA SER A 165 2.81 13.40 12.17
C SER A 165 2.84 14.90 12.42
N THR A 166 3.93 15.42 12.99
CA THR A 166 4.10 16.84 13.36
C THR A 166 5.50 17.33 12.96
N GLU A 167 5.70 18.65 12.94
CA GLU A 167 7.00 19.25 12.61
C GLU A 167 8.14 18.80 13.53
N GLU A 168 7.83 18.52 14.80
CA GLU A 168 8.79 17.94 15.75
C GLU A 168 9.34 16.61 15.24
N TYR A 169 8.47 15.72 14.74
CA TYR A 169 8.85 14.42 14.22
C TYR A 169 9.45 14.50 12.81
N TRP A 170 8.94 15.38 11.95
CA TRP A 170 9.47 15.54 10.58
C TRP A 170 10.94 15.96 10.55
N ARG A 171 11.40 16.72 11.56
CA ARG A 171 12.78 17.21 11.65
C ARG A 171 13.73 16.29 12.40
N ARG A 172 13.24 15.16 12.92
CA ARG A 172 14.05 14.22 13.71
C ARG A 172 15.13 13.56 12.85
N GLN A 173 16.38 13.73 13.28
CA GLN A 173 17.55 13.22 12.55
C GLN A 173 17.64 11.69 12.59
N ASP A 174 17.24 11.07 13.69
CA ASP A 174 17.20 9.61 13.81
C ASP A 174 16.11 8.99 12.93
N ALA A 175 14.92 9.60 12.85
CA ALA A 175 13.89 9.21 11.88
C ALA A 175 14.38 9.36 10.43
N ALA A 176 15.03 10.48 10.10
CA ALA A 176 15.61 10.71 8.78
C ALA A 176 16.68 9.66 8.40
N GLN A 177 17.55 9.28 9.35
CA GLN A 177 18.55 8.24 9.16
C GLN A 177 17.92 6.85 8.95
N VAL A 178 16.85 6.53 9.67
CA VAL A 178 16.10 5.27 9.49
C VAL A 178 15.47 5.19 8.10
N ILE A 179 14.86 6.27 7.61
CA ILE A 179 14.34 6.30 6.23
C ILE A 179 15.48 6.22 5.21
N ALA A 180 16.57 6.96 5.40
CA ALA A 180 17.72 6.86 4.49
C ALA A 180 18.29 5.43 4.44
N LEU A 181 18.38 4.75 5.58
CA LEU A 181 18.83 3.36 5.66
C LEU A 181 17.84 2.39 4.98
N LEU A 182 16.54 2.63 5.11
CA LEU A 182 15.52 1.88 4.36
C LEU A 182 15.77 1.97 2.86
N PHE A 183 16.01 3.16 2.31
CA PHE A 183 16.29 3.32 0.88
C PHE A 183 17.62 2.69 0.49
N TRP A 184 18.66 2.84 1.33
CA TRP A 184 19.97 2.26 1.08
C TRP A 184 19.95 0.73 0.99
N GLU A 185 19.29 0.07 1.95
CA GLU A 185 19.12 -1.38 1.96
C GLU A 185 18.07 -1.83 0.93
N GLY A 186 16.94 -1.15 0.88
CA GLY A 186 15.79 -1.49 0.05
C GLY A 186 16.08 -1.42 -1.45
N LEU A 187 16.91 -0.46 -1.88
CA LEU A 187 17.35 -0.31 -3.27
C LEU A 187 18.67 -1.05 -3.55
N GLY A 188 19.27 -1.73 -2.57
CA GLY A 188 20.52 -2.46 -2.75
C GLY A 188 21.76 -1.58 -2.97
N LEU A 189 21.70 -0.29 -2.61
CA LEU A 189 22.81 0.66 -2.80
C LEU A 189 24.05 0.29 -1.97
N GLY A 190 23.85 -0.44 -0.86
CA GLY A 190 24.92 -1.01 -0.04
C GLY A 190 25.62 -2.24 -0.60
N GLY A 191 25.30 -2.67 -1.82
CA GLY A 191 25.84 -3.88 -2.45
C GLY A 191 25.11 -5.19 -2.06
N GLY A 192 24.06 -5.09 -1.24
CA GLY A 192 23.12 -6.18 -0.99
C GLY A 192 22.07 -6.32 -2.10
N ALA A 193 21.30 -7.40 -2.07
CA ALA A 193 20.17 -7.56 -3.00
C ALA A 193 19.06 -6.54 -2.67
N ALA A 194 18.54 -5.87 -3.69
CA ALA A 194 17.38 -4.98 -3.54
C ALA A 194 16.15 -5.76 -3.03
N VAL A 195 15.35 -5.09 -2.19
CA VAL A 195 14.22 -5.69 -1.49
C VAL A 195 12.91 -5.28 -2.16
N GLY A 196 12.10 -6.28 -2.53
CA GLY A 196 10.76 -6.06 -3.08
C GLY A 196 10.72 -5.79 -4.58
N ASN A 197 11.70 -6.28 -5.35
CA ASN A 197 11.59 -6.32 -6.81
C ASN A 197 10.53 -7.35 -7.22
N TRP A 198 9.71 -7.02 -8.23
CA TRP A 198 8.78 -7.97 -8.85
C TRP A 198 9.38 -8.52 -10.15
N SER A 199 9.28 -9.84 -10.33
CA SER A 199 9.67 -10.53 -11.57
C SER A 199 8.74 -11.72 -11.84
N SER A 200 8.96 -12.41 -12.95
CA SER A 200 8.24 -13.65 -13.26
C SER A 200 8.47 -14.78 -12.23
N GLU A 201 9.51 -14.68 -11.40
CA GLU A 201 9.71 -15.60 -10.25
C GLU A 201 8.62 -15.43 -9.19
N ASN A 202 7.90 -14.30 -9.22
CA ASN A 202 6.78 -14.00 -8.33
C ASN A 202 5.41 -14.33 -8.94
N ASP A 203 5.37 -14.98 -10.11
CA ASP A 203 4.11 -15.43 -10.71
C ASP A 203 3.26 -16.22 -9.69
N LYS A 204 1.96 -15.95 -9.70
CA LYS A 204 0.95 -16.55 -8.80
C LYS A 204 1.14 -16.21 -7.32
N LYS A 205 2.08 -15.34 -6.95
CA LYS A 205 2.13 -14.79 -5.59
C LYS A 205 0.87 -13.96 -5.32
N LYS A 206 0.41 -14.01 -4.08
CA LYS A 206 -0.82 -13.33 -3.64
C LYS A 206 -0.56 -11.83 -3.51
N VAL A 207 -1.42 -11.03 -4.11
CA VAL A 207 -1.40 -9.57 -4.05
C VAL A 207 -2.68 -9.09 -3.39
N LEU A 208 -2.55 -8.33 -2.30
CA LEU A 208 -3.68 -7.83 -1.53
C LEU A 208 -4.31 -6.60 -2.21
N LEU A 209 -5.61 -6.69 -2.50
CA LEU A 209 -6.47 -5.53 -2.75
C LEU A 209 -7.34 -5.29 -1.50
N GLY A 210 -6.99 -4.28 -0.69
CA GLY A 210 -7.69 -4.00 0.56
C GLY A 210 -8.92 -3.12 0.34
N LEU A 211 -10.08 -3.51 0.88
CA LEU A 211 -11.33 -2.75 0.80
C LEU A 211 -11.88 -2.46 2.19
N GLY A 212 -12.17 -1.19 2.47
CA GLY A 212 -12.65 -0.70 3.75
C GLY A 212 -11.53 -0.45 4.76
N GLY A 213 -11.93 -0.01 5.95
CA GLY A 213 -11.04 0.48 7.00
C GLY A 213 -10.99 2.01 7.03
N GLY A 214 -10.36 2.53 8.08
CA GLY A 214 -9.95 3.93 8.15
C GLY A 214 -8.64 4.18 7.38
N HIS A 215 -8.06 5.36 7.57
CA HIS A 215 -6.84 5.81 6.92
C HIS A 215 -5.66 4.84 7.06
N TYR A 216 -5.41 4.33 8.27
CA TYR A 216 -4.28 3.43 8.56
C TYR A 216 -4.56 1.93 8.31
N VAL A 217 -5.73 1.59 7.74
CA VAL A 217 -6.04 0.24 7.23
C VAL A 217 -5.60 -0.95 8.13
N PRO A 218 -5.89 -0.95 9.45
CA PRO A 218 -5.24 -1.85 10.42
C PRO A 218 -5.51 -3.34 10.19
N ARG A 219 -6.67 -3.71 9.64
CA ARG A 219 -6.96 -5.12 9.30
C ARG A 219 -6.18 -5.62 8.10
N HIS A 220 -5.93 -4.73 7.14
CA HIS A 220 -5.10 -5.07 5.98
C HIS A 220 -3.64 -5.15 6.43
N MET A 221 -3.21 -4.25 7.32
CA MET A 221 -1.90 -4.29 7.98
C MET A 221 -1.64 -5.63 8.67
N ASP A 222 -2.59 -6.16 9.44
CA ASP A 222 -2.47 -7.48 10.07
C ASP A 222 -2.19 -8.60 9.06
N ILE A 223 -2.84 -8.58 7.90
CA ILE A 223 -2.64 -9.58 6.84
C ILE A 223 -1.24 -9.47 6.26
N VAL A 224 -0.77 -8.25 6.02
CA VAL A 224 0.54 -7.96 5.43
C VAL A 224 1.67 -8.36 6.37
N MET A 225 1.55 -8.04 7.65
CA MET A 225 2.58 -8.35 8.65
C MET A 225 2.69 -9.83 8.97
N LYS A 226 1.56 -10.56 8.96
CA LYS A 226 1.52 -11.98 9.30
C LYS A 226 1.63 -12.91 8.09
N GLY A 227 1.46 -12.38 6.88
CA GLY A 227 1.37 -13.15 5.65
C GLY A 227 2.56 -12.96 4.70
N ASP A 228 2.75 -13.95 3.83
CA ASP A 228 3.52 -13.82 2.59
C ASP A 228 2.60 -13.28 1.49
N VAL A 229 2.30 -11.98 1.55
CA VAL A 229 1.47 -11.26 0.57
C VAL A 229 2.14 -9.98 0.12
N TRP A 230 1.95 -9.66 -1.15
CA TRP A 230 2.26 -8.35 -1.72
C TRP A 230 1.10 -7.40 -1.50
N VAL A 231 1.35 -6.10 -1.63
CA VAL A 231 0.34 -5.06 -1.39
C VAL A 231 0.09 -4.31 -2.68
N GLY A 232 -1.15 -4.38 -3.16
CA GLY A 232 -1.67 -3.50 -4.20
C GLY A 232 -2.27 -2.24 -3.58
N HIS A 233 -3.43 -1.83 -4.08
CA HIS A 233 -4.17 -0.72 -3.49
C HIS A 233 -4.95 -1.10 -2.23
N LEU A 234 -5.12 -0.10 -1.35
CA LEU A 234 -5.84 -0.21 -0.09
C LEU A 234 -6.89 0.90 -0.03
N LEU A 235 -8.13 0.59 -0.40
CA LEU A 235 -9.22 1.56 -0.45
C LEU A 235 -9.88 1.68 0.92
N SER A 236 -9.69 2.83 1.59
CA SER A 236 -10.43 3.16 2.82
C SER A 236 -11.93 3.28 2.55
N GLY A 237 -12.74 3.35 3.62
CA GLY A 237 -14.18 3.63 3.48
C GLY A 237 -14.47 4.94 2.75
N TYR A 238 -13.63 5.97 2.91
CA TYR A 238 -13.77 7.26 2.21
C TYR A 238 -13.51 7.13 0.70
N SER A 239 -12.65 6.17 0.32
CA SER A 239 -12.36 5.85 -1.08
C SER A 239 -13.40 4.92 -1.72
N LEU A 240 -14.49 4.60 -1.01
CA LEU A 240 -15.59 3.74 -1.46
C LEU A 240 -16.94 4.40 -1.18
N PRO A 241 -17.25 5.57 -1.77
CA PRO A 241 -18.52 6.23 -1.54
C PRO A 241 -19.65 5.41 -2.16
N MET A 242 -20.59 5.00 -1.31
CA MET A 242 -21.75 4.18 -1.66
C MET A 242 -23.03 4.93 -1.29
N GLU A 243 -23.92 5.08 -2.26
CA GLU A 243 -25.21 5.76 -2.09
C GLU A 243 -26.31 4.68 -1.99
N GLU A 244 -27.12 4.74 -0.94
CA GLU A 244 -28.20 3.77 -0.71
C GLU A 244 -29.24 3.87 -1.85
N PRO A 245 -29.75 2.73 -2.37
CA PRO A 245 -30.74 2.77 -3.43
C PRO A 245 -32.01 3.51 -2.98
N SER A 246 -32.58 4.32 -3.87
CA SER A 246 -33.78 5.10 -3.53
C SER A 246 -34.98 4.19 -3.23
N GLN A 247 -35.85 4.59 -2.28
CA GLN A 247 -37.04 3.81 -1.90
C GLN A 247 -38.01 3.57 -3.08
N SER A 248 -37.94 4.36 -4.15
CA SER A 248 -38.69 4.17 -5.40
C SER A 248 -38.20 3.00 -6.27
N GLU A 249 -37.03 2.43 -5.99
CA GLU A 249 -36.44 1.29 -6.72
C GLU A 249 -36.65 -0.05 -6.01
N VAL A 250 -37.39 -0.05 -4.89
CA VAL A 250 -37.73 -1.25 -4.14
C VAL A 250 -38.70 -2.10 -4.97
N GLY A 251 -38.14 -3.04 -5.73
CA GLY A 251 -38.88 -3.99 -6.57
C GLY A 251 -38.22 -4.34 -7.91
N LYS A 252 -37.18 -3.60 -8.34
CA LYS A 252 -36.41 -3.90 -9.55
C LYS A 252 -34.94 -3.59 -9.29
N ASN A 253 -34.07 -4.62 -9.20
CA ASN A 253 -32.59 -4.54 -9.17
C ASN A 253 -32.05 -3.18 -8.68
N ALA A 254 -32.32 -2.84 -7.41
CA ALA A 254 -31.99 -1.53 -6.88
C ALA A 254 -30.46 -1.35 -6.90
N VAL A 255 -29.97 -0.46 -7.76
CA VAL A 255 -28.53 -0.31 -8.01
C VAL A 255 -27.95 0.61 -6.94
N VAL A 256 -27.01 0.10 -6.15
CA VAL A 256 -26.22 0.94 -5.23
C VAL A 256 -25.44 1.98 -6.03
N GLY A 257 -25.70 3.26 -5.74
CA GLY A 257 -25.05 4.41 -6.38
C GLY A 257 -23.68 4.73 -5.77
N GLY A 258 -23.11 5.89 -6.16
CA GLY A 258 -21.76 6.31 -5.78
C GLY A 258 -20.66 5.77 -6.72
N THR A 259 -19.40 6.15 -6.45
CA THR A 259 -18.24 5.82 -7.31
C THR A 259 -17.46 4.59 -6.87
N TRP A 260 -17.91 3.88 -5.83
CA TRP A 260 -17.21 2.71 -5.27
C TRP A 260 -16.84 1.62 -6.30
N ARG A 261 -17.68 1.37 -7.32
CA ARG A 261 -17.36 0.41 -8.40
C ARG A 261 -16.17 0.87 -9.23
N ASP A 262 -16.15 2.15 -9.59
CA ASP A 262 -15.07 2.75 -10.36
C ASP A 262 -13.78 2.79 -9.53
N SER A 263 -13.89 3.06 -8.23
CA SER A 263 -12.75 3.04 -7.32
C SER A 263 -12.11 1.66 -7.24
N ILE A 264 -12.91 0.61 -7.05
CA ILE A 264 -12.42 -0.78 -7.05
C ILE A 264 -11.80 -1.14 -8.41
N ARG A 265 -12.42 -0.73 -9.52
CA ARG A 265 -11.91 -1.01 -10.87
C ARG A 265 -10.56 -0.35 -11.12
N ALA A 266 -10.44 0.94 -10.84
CA ALA A 266 -9.18 1.68 -11.00
C ALA A 266 -8.06 1.06 -10.16
N ALA A 267 -8.35 0.78 -8.89
CA ALA A 267 -7.41 0.14 -7.97
C ALA A 267 -7.00 -1.29 -8.42
N PHE A 268 -7.95 -2.09 -8.90
CA PHE A 268 -7.67 -3.45 -9.37
C PHE A 268 -6.81 -3.44 -10.63
N GLU A 269 -7.15 -2.62 -11.63
CA GLU A 269 -6.39 -2.56 -12.88
C GLU A 269 -4.98 -2.00 -12.67
N ALA A 270 -4.81 -0.97 -11.83
CA ALA A 270 -3.50 -0.45 -11.46
C ALA A 270 -2.66 -1.51 -10.73
N THR A 271 -3.27 -2.24 -9.77
CA THR A 271 -2.62 -3.37 -9.10
C THR A 271 -2.20 -4.44 -10.10
N LYS A 272 -3.07 -4.81 -11.04
CA LYS A 272 -2.78 -5.80 -12.07
C LYS A 272 -1.65 -5.39 -12.99
N ALA A 273 -1.54 -4.11 -13.31
CA ALA A 273 -0.44 -3.56 -14.09
C ALA A 273 0.91 -3.67 -13.35
N ALA A 274 0.93 -3.41 -12.03
CA ALA A 274 2.14 -3.49 -11.22
C ALA A 274 2.60 -4.93 -10.90
N PHE A 275 1.67 -5.89 -10.92
CA PHE A 275 1.92 -7.28 -10.56
C PHE A 275 1.54 -8.25 -11.70
N PRO A 276 2.20 -8.17 -12.87
CA PRO A 276 1.94 -9.10 -13.96
C PRO A 276 2.18 -10.54 -13.48
N GLY A 277 1.21 -11.43 -13.75
CA GLY A 277 1.24 -12.83 -13.30
C GLY A 277 0.80 -13.04 -11.83
N GLY A 278 0.61 -11.98 -11.05
CA GLY A 278 0.18 -12.04 -9.65
C GLY A 278 -1.28 -12.50 -9.47
N GLU A 279 -1.56 -13.17 -8.36
CA GLU A 279 -2.92 -13.52 -7.95
C GLU A 279 -3.50 -12.43 -7.04
N ILE A 280 -4.30 -11.52 -7.61
CA ILE A 280 -4.93 -10.45 -6.83
C ILE A 280 -6.12 -11.00 -6.05
N LEU A 281 -6.09 -10.79 -4.73
CA LEU A 281 -7.12 -11.20 -3.79
C LEU A 281 -7.68 -9.97 -3.06
N ALA A 282 -8.97 -9.73 -3.21
CA ALA A 282 -9.68 -8.71 -2.46
C ALA A 282 -9.86 -9.15 -1.00
N HIS A 283 -9.58 -8.27 -0.05
CA HIS A 283 -9.91 -8.46 1.36
C HIS A 283 -10.83 -7.33 1.83
N LEU A 284 -12.00 -7.70 2.35
CA LEU A 284 -12.96 -6.74 2.90
C LEU A 284 -12.77 -6.63 4.41
N ASP A 285 -12.54 -5.41 4.91
CA ASP A 285 -12.73 -5.13 6.34
C ASP A 285 -14.22 -5.21 6.66
N GLN A 286 -14.63 -6.39 7.12
CA GLN A 286 -16.01 -6.73 7.46
C GLN A 286 -16.67 -5.75 8.45
N LYS A 287 -15.89 -5.08 9.29
CA LYS A 287 -16.41 -4.13 10.29
C LYS A 287 -16.63 -2.72 9.73
N SER A 288 -16.13 -2.43 8.53
CA SER A 288 -16.24 -1.12 7.90
C SER A 288 -17.51 -0.93 7.06
N PHE A 289 -18.30 -1.99 6.86
CA PHE A 289 -19.43 -1.98 5.93
C PHE A 289 -20.72 -2.50 6.55
N LYS A 290 -21.85 -1.86 6.21
CA LYS A 290 -23.20 -2.40 6.44
C LYS A 290 -23.41 -3.67 5.60
N SER A 291 -24.36 -4.53 6.00
CA SER A 291 -24.64 -5.78 5.28
C SER A 291 -24.96 -5.56 3.80
N TRP A 292 -25.73 -4.54 3.46
CA TRP A 292 -26.06 -4.23 2.06
C TRP A 292 -24.83 -3.77 1.26
N GLN A 293 -23.91 -3.03 1.87
CA GLN A 293 -22.66 -2.60 1.24
C GLN A 293 -21.77 -3.81 0.94
N LYS A 294 -21.65 -4.73 1.90
CA LYS A 294 -20.89 -5.98 1.73
C LYS A 294 -21.44 -6.83 0.60
N ASN A 295 -22.76 -6.96 0.51
CA ASN A 295 -23.41 -7.72 -0.55
C ASN A 295 -23.13 -7.10 -1.92
N ALA A 296 -23.30 -5.78 -2.05
CA ALA A 296 -23.04 -5.07 -3.31
C ALA A 296 -21.57 -5.19 -3.74
N ILE A 297 -20.62 -5.02 -2.81
CA ILE A 297 -19.19 -5.19 -3.10
C ILE A 297 -18.89 -6.63 -3.52
N THR A 298 -19.42 -7.63 -2.80
CA THR A 298 -19.18 -9.05 -3.09
C THR A 298 -19.73 -9.45 -4.46
N GLU A 299 -20.95 -9.01 -4.79
CA GLU A 299 -21.56 -9.22 -6.10
C GLU A 299 -20.71 -8.61 -7.21
N PHE A 300 -20.31 -7.35 -7.07
CA PHE A 300 -19.46 -6.67 -8.05
C PHE A 300 -18.10 -7.36 -8.22
N LEU A 301 -17.45 -7.77 -7.13
CA LEU A 301 -16.19 -8.52 -7.22
C LEU A 301 -16.38 -9.83 -7.98
N GLY A 302 -17.50 -10.53 -7.77
CA GLY A 302 -17.88 -11.72 -8.53
C GLY A 302 -18.07 -11.43 -10.03
N GLU A 303 -18.79 -10.37 -10.37
CA GLU A 303 -18.98 -9.91 -11.76
C GLU A 303 -17.65 -9.59 -12.45
N GLN A 304 -16.74 -8.93 -11.74
CA GLN A 304 -15.40 -8.60 -12.25
C GLN A 304 -14.41 -9.78 -12.18
N LYS A 305 -14.85 -10.94 -11.68
CA LYS A 305 -14.01 -12.14 -11.46
C LYS A 305 -12.79 -11.87 -10.56
N ILE A 306 -12.93 -10.93 -9.63
CA ILE A 306 -11.92 -10.62 -8.62
C ILE A 306 -12.14 -11.58 -7.45
N LYS A 307 -11.13 -12.41 -7.16
CA LYS A 307 -11.20 -13.38 -6.06
C LYS A 307 -11.21 -12.66 -4.71
N ILE A 308 -12.02 -13.14 -3.78
CA ILE A 308 -12.02 -12.67 -2.39
C ILE A 308 -11.12 -13.60 -1.58
N GLY A 309 -10.11 -13.02 -0.92
CA GLY A 309 -9.24 -13.74 0.00
C GLY A 309 -9.99 -14.16 1.25
N LYS A 310 -9.88 -15.43 1.63
CA LYS A 310 -10.42 -15.91 2.89
C LYS A 310 -9.43 -15.58 4.02
N PRO A 311 -9.85 -14.97 5.14
CA PRO A 311 -8.95 -14.71 6.25
C PRO A 311 -8.39 -16.03 6.78
N VAL A 312 -7.07 -16.22 6.67
CA VAL A 312 -6.35 -17.41 7.16
C VAL A 312 -6.21 -17.37 8.69
N TYR A 313 -6.26 -16.17 9.27
CA TYR A 313 -5.79 -15.91 10.63
C TYR A 313 -6.77 -16.23 11.76
N ALA A 314 -8.08 -16.35 11.50
CA ALA A 314 -9.03 -16.62 12.59
C ALA A 314 -8.70 -17.93 13.33
N PHE A 315 -8.32 -18.96 12.58
CA PHE A 315 -8.01 -20.27 13.13
C PHE A 315 -6.57 -20.39 13.64
N ASN A 316 -5.61 -19.77 12.97
CA ASN A 316 -4.23 -19.75 13.46
C ASN A 316 -4.10 -18.93 14.75
N THR A 317 -4.77 -17.79 14.86
CA THR A 317 -4.80 -17.00 16.10
C THR A 317 -5.57 -17.73 17.21
N PHE A 318 -6.65 -18.46 16.89
CA PHE A 318 -7.30 -19.33 17.88
C PHE A 318 -6.37 -20.45 18.36
N LYS A 319 -5.65 -21.10 17.44
CA LYS A 319 -4.67 -22.14 17.75
C LYS A 319 -3.50 -21.61 18.58
N GLU A 320 -2.95 -20.45 18.23
CA GLU A 320 -1.87 -19.79 18.98
C GLU A 320 -2.32 -19.33 20.38
N ALA A 321 -3.62 -19.05 20.58
CA ALA A 321 -4.17 -18.71 21.88
C ALA A 321 -4.41 -19.94 22.78
N ILE A 322 -4.34 -21.16 22.24
CA ILE A 322 -4.47 -22.40 23.00
C ILE A 322 -3.08 -22.87 23.44
N TYR A 323 -2.79 -22.64 24.72
CA TYR A 323 -1.49 -22.92 25.33
C TYR A 323 -1.20 -24.43 25.49
N GLU A 324 -2.25 -25.25 25.66
CA GLU A 324 -2.15 -26.71 25.74
C GLU A 324 -3.23 -27.35 24.86
N ASP A 325 -2.80 -28.23 23.94
CA ASP A 325 -3.67 -29.12 23.16
C ASP A 325 -3.36 -30.58 23.53
N PRO A 326 -3.71 -31.03 24.74
CA PRO A 326 -3.31 -32.34 25.27
C PRO A 326 -3.93 -33.51 24.48
N LEU A 327 -4.98 -33.23 23.70
CA LEU A 327 -5.68 -34.22 22.87
C LEU A 327 -5.30 -34.10 21.38
N LEU A 328 -4.40 -33.19 21.02
CA LEU A 328 -3.97 -32.94 19.64
C LEU A 328 -5.14 -32.62 18.68
N VAL A 329 -6.19 -31.99 19.20
CA VAL A 329 -7.43 -31.64 18.50
C VAL A 329 -7.17 -30.67 17.34
N LEU A 330 -6.17 -29.80 17.47
CA LEU A 330 -5.82 -28.79 16.46
C LEU A 330 -4.63 -29.22 15.60
N SER A 331 -4.20 -30.48 15.70
CA SER A 331 -3.03 -30.98 14.98
C SER A 331 -3.15 -30.89 13.46
N ASN A 332 -4.36 -31.07 12.92
CA ASN A 332 -4.64 -30.92 11.48
C ASN A 332 -4.94 -29.48 11.04
N TRP A 333 -4.83 -28.51 11.95
CA TRP A 333 -4.99 -27.09 11.61
C TRP A 333 -3.64 -26.53 11.18
N ASN A 334 -3.27 -26.79 9.93
CA ASN A 334 -1.97 -26.42 9.40
C ASN A 334 -2.11 -25.79 8.00
N ALA A 335 -1.10 -25.01 7.61
CA ALA A 335 -1.12 -24.30 6.32
C ALA A 335 -0.97 -25.21 5.08
N LEU A 336 -0.73 -26.52 5.27
CA LEU A 336 -0.57 -27.49 4.19
C LEU A 336 -1.93 -28.06 3.74
N ASP A 337 -2.92 -28.11 4.64
CA ASP A 337 -4.28 -28.53 4.31
C ASP A 337 -5.06 -27.36 3.68
N ALA A 338 -5.25 -27.44 2.35
CA ALA A 338 -5.83 -26.38 1.55
C ALA A 338 -7.32 -26.16 1.81
N ASP A 339 -8.05 -27.19 2.25
CA ASP A 339 -9.45 -27.10 2.62
C ASP A 339 -9.62 -27.14 4.14
N ARG A 340 -10.17 -26.04 4.67
CA ARG A 340 -10.40 -25.87 6.11
C ARG A 340 -11.61 -26.64 6.60
N CYS A 341 -12.47 -27.09 5.69
CA CYS A 341 -13.60 -27.95 6.03
C CYS A 341 -13.15 -29.34 6.47
N ASP A 342 -11.91 -29.72 6.16
CA ASP A 342 -11.30 -30.99 6.58
C ASP A 342 -10.62 -30.89 7.96
N TRP A 343 -10.58 -29.69 8.56
CA TRP A 343 -9.98 -29.47 9.87
C TRP A 343 -10.91 -29.95 10.98
N TYR A 344 -10.34 -30.60 11.99
CA TYR A 344 -11.13 -31.21 13.05
C TYR A 344 -11.89 -30.13 13.84
N GLY A 345 -13.19 -30.32 14.04
CA GLY A 345 -14.05 -29.35 14.72
C GLY A 345 -14.51 -28.16 13.88
N ILE A 346 -14.12 -28.09 12.60
CA ILE A 346 -14.62 -27.08 11.65
C ILE A 346 -15.78 -27.64 10.85
N TYR A 347 -16.91 -26.93 10.85
CA TYR A 347 -18.06 -27.24 10.01
C TYR A 347 -18.29 -26.14 8.97
N CYS A 348 -18.33 -26.53 7.70
CA CYS A 348 -18.65 -25.64 6.58
C CYS A 348 -20.10 -25.87 6.13
N SER A 349 -20.87 -24.78 5.96
CA SER A 349 -22.21 -24.84 5.36
C SER A 349 -22.22 -24.18 3.98
N THR A 350 -23.06 -24.69 3.08
CA THR A 350 -23.13 -24.25 1.68
C THR A 350 -23.97 -22.98 1.46
N GLU A 351 -24.69 -22.48 2.47
CA GLU A 351 -25.67 -21.39 2.30
C GLU A 351 -25.27 -20.03 2.91
N ASN A 352 -24.20 -19.97 3.68
CA ASN A 352 -23.49 -18.77 4.11
C ASN A 352 -22.25 -19.30 4.82
N GLU A 353 -21.04 -18.81 4.49
CA GLU A 353 -19.78 -19.23 5.12
C GLU A 353 -19.69 -18.79 6.61
N MET A 354 -20.68 -19.12 7.44
CA MET A 354 -20.58 -19.13 8.88
C MET A 354 -19.90 -20.44 9.30
N LEU A 355 -18.69 -20.31 9.79
CA LEU A 355 -17.94 -21.36 10.47
C LEU A 355 -18.36 -21.34 11.95
N GLN A 356 -18.93 -22.44 12.42
CA GLN A 356 -19.25 -22.64 13.84
C GLN A 356 -18.18 -23.52 14.49
N PHE A 357 -17.70 -23.08 15.65
CA PHE A 357 -16.94 -23.88 16.59
C PHE A 357 -17.89 -24.54 17.58
N LEU A 358 -17.60 -25.79 17.97
CA LEU A 358 -18.12 -26.40 19.19
C LEU A 358 -17.16 -26.16 20.34
#